data_AF-A0A1A8HRE5-F1
#
_entry.id   AF-A0A1A8HRE5-F1
#
_cell.length_a   1.000
_cell.length_b   1.000
_cell.length_c   1.000
_cell.angle_alpha   90.00
_cell.angle_beta   90.00
_cell.angle_gamma   90.00
#
_symmetry.space_group_name_H-M   'P 1'
#
loop_
_entity.id
_entity.type
_entity.pdbx_description
1 polymer ?
#
loop_
_entity_poly.entity_id
_entity_poly.type
_entity_poly.pdbx_seq_one_letter_code
_entity_poly.pdbx_strand_id
1 'polypeptide(L)'
;MSDVVEKTLTALPSLLSLDSQPGSAKLSTNSKLGSLIRGITELTSKHEEEKLIQRELSSIKEQVSSPNTTMRQMKELMVRTIYCEMLGYEATFSYIHAIKLAQQGNVLEKRVGYLAVSLFLNESHELLLLLVNTVLKDLQSTNLIEVCMALTVVSQMFPKDMIPAILPLVEEKLNHSKEIIRRKAVLALYKFYLIAPNQVQHIHNRFRKALCDKDPGVMSASLHIYLQLIQENPESYKDLTASFVTILKQVVAGKLPMDFNYHSVPAPWLQIQLLRILSLLGKSDQSTSEVMYEILDESLRRAEMNHNITYAILYECVKCIYTIHPKSELLEKAAKVIGNFVLSQ
;
A
#
# COMPACT_ATOMS: atom_id res chain seq x y z
N MET A 1 14.35 -10.72 -25.14
CA MET A 1 13.67 -9.89 -24.10
C MET A 1 12.21 -10.27 -24.14
N SER A 2 11.59 -10.58 -23.00
CA SER A 2 10.13 -10.86 -22.98
C SER A 2 9.38 -9.58 -23.33
N ASP A 3 8.27 -9.68 -24.08
CA ASP A 3 7.35 -8.58 -24.42
C ASP A 3 7.03 -7.63 -23.25
N VAL A 4 7.10 -8.13 -22.02
CA VAL A 4 6.92 -7.37 -20.79
C VAL A 4 8.01 -6.32 -20.58
N VAL A 5 9.29 -6.65 -20.84
CA VAL A 5 10.43 -5.73 -20.68
C VAL A 5 10.35 -4.62 -21.73
N GLU A 6 9.96 -4.95 -22.95
CA GLU A 6 9.80 -3.99 -24.05
C GLU A 6 8.61 -3.05 -23.80
N LYS A 7 7.49 -3.57 -23.27
CA LYS A 7 6.35 -2.76 -22.83
C LYS A 7 6.65 -1.88 -21.61
N THR A 8 7.53 -2.33 -20.73
CA THR A 8 7.96 -1.55 -19.56
C THR A 8 8.90 -0.42 -19.98
N LEU A 9 9.86 -0.70 -20.89
CA LEU A 9 10.81 0.29 -21.41
C LEU A 9 10.14 1.35 -22.30
N THR A 10 9.15 0.97 -23.10
CA THR A 10 8.38 1.91 -23.95
C THR A 10 7.43 2.80 -23.15
N ALA A 11 7.03 2.41 -21.95
CA ALA A 11 6.22 3.22 -21.03
C ALA A 11 7.05 4.16 -20.13
N LEU A 12 8.38 4.01 -20.06
CA LEU A 12 9.23 4.87 -19.23
C LEU A 12 9.23 6.35 -19.69
N PRO A 13 9.30 6.68 -20.99
CA PRO A 13 9.22 8.07 -21.43
C PRO A 13 7.89 8.73 -21.10
N SER A 14 6.77 7.99 -21.17
CA SER A 14 5.44 8.50 -20.82
C SER A 14 5.23 8.62 -19.31
N LEU A 15 5.82 7.74 -18.51
CA LEU A 15 5.91 7.89 -17.04
C LEU A 15 6.75 9.11 -16.62
N LEU A 16 7.80 9.43 -17.37
CA LEU A 16 8.63 10.63 -17.16
C LEU A 16 7.95 11.91 -17.66
N SER A 17 6.94 11.81 -18.53
CA SER A 17 6.25 12.95 -19.14
C SER A 17 4.82 13.16 -18.67
N LEU A 18 4.36 12.48 -17.60
CA LEU A 18 2.99 12.69 -17.08
C LEU A 18 2.81 14.13 -16.57
N ASP A 19 1.89 14.80 -17.28
CA ASP A 19 1.32 16.12 -17.14
C ASP A 19 1.46 16.86 -15.80
N SER A 20 2.15 18.00 -15.89
CA SER A 20 1.66 19.35 -15.56
C SER A 20 0.61 19.48 -14.42
N GLN A 21 1.01 19.15 -13.19
CA GLN A 21 0.45 19.77 -11.97
C GLN A 21 1.49 20.65 -11.28
N PRO A 22 1.10 21.79 -10.68
CA PRO A 22 2.02 22.68 -9.99
C PRO A 22 2.47 22.04 -8.68
N GLY A 23 3.57 21.28 -8.74
CA GLY A 23 4.16 20.61 -7.57
C GLY A 23 5.03 19.38 -7.90
N SER A 24 4.98 18.85 -9.13
CA SER A 24 5.86 17.76 -9.53
C SER A 24 7.23 18.31 -9.99
N ALA A 25 8.26 18.06 -9.19
CA ALA A 25 9.63 18.33 -9.61
C ALA A 25 9.95 17.45 -10.84
N LYS A 26 10.12 18.07 -12.02
CA LYS A 26 10.65 17.40 -13.22
C LYS A 26 11.91 16.62 -12.83
N LEU A 27 11.99 15.34 -13.20
CA LEU A 27 13.25 14.60 -13.10
C LEU A 27 14.26 15.37 -13.94
N SER A 28 15.25 15.99 -13.29
CA SER A 28 16.23 16.82 -14.00
C SER A 28 16.92 15.94 -15.03
N THR A 29 16.77 16.31 -16.31
CA THR A 29 17.45 15.68 -17.46
C THR A 29 18.97 15.73 -17.35
N ASN A 30 19.50 16.53 -16.42
CA ASN A 30 20.92 16.63 -16.08
C ASN A 30 21.33 15.87 -14.80
N SER A 31 20.44 15.06 -14.22
CA SER A 31 20.80 14.23 -13.07
C SER A 31 21.65 13.03 -13.52
N LYS A 32 22.65 12.65 -12.71
CA LYS A 32 23.51 11.47 -13.00
C LYS A 32 22.71 10.19 -13.24
N LEU A 33 21.58 10.02 -12.54
CA LEU A 33 20.64 8.94 -12.79
C LEU A 33 20.01 9.04 -14.18
N GLY A 34 19.54 10.23 -14.59
CA GLY A 34 18.98 10.44 -15.91
C GLY A 34 19.97 10.09 -17.03
N SER A 35 21.24 10.46 -16.87
CA SER A 35 22.31 10.06 -17.81
C SER A 35 22.53 8.55 -17.84
N LEU A 36 22.50 7.87 -16.69
CA LEU A 36 22.61 6.41 -16.61
C LEU A 36 21.45 5.71 -17.32
N ILE A 37 20.21 6.13 -17.03
CA ILE A 37 19.00 5.57 -17.66
C ILE A 37 19.09 5.74 -19.17
N ARG A 38 19.40 6.96 -19.64
CA ARG A 38 19.55 7.24 -21.07
C ARG A 38 20.62 6.36 -21.72
N GLY A 39 21.78 6.27 -21.07
CA GLY A 39 22.90 5.45 -21.55
C GLY A 39 22.54 3.97 -21.68
N ILE A 40 21.63 3.44 -20.85
CA ILE A 40 21.13 2.07 -20.97
C ILE A 40 20.09 1.96 -22.09
N THR A 41 19.16 2.90 -22.18
CA THR A 41 18.08 2.85 -23.19
C THR A 41 18.58 2.97 -24.63
N GLU A 42 19.78 3.54 -24.84
CA GLU A 42 20.41 3.65 -26.16
C GLU A 42 21.14 2.36 -26.57
N LEU A 43 21.32 1.39 -25.66
CA LEU A 43 22.00 0.13 -25.96
C LEU A 43 21.05 -0.86 -26.64
N THR A 44 21.60 -1.62 -27.58
CA THR A 44 20.85 -2.64 -28.33
C THR A 44 21.20 -4.07 -27.92
N SER A 45 22.28 -4.23 -27.15
CA SER A 45 22.81 -5.54 -26.73
C SER A 45 22.90 -5.66 -25.21
N LYS A 46 22.44 -6.80 -24.68
CA LYS A 46 22.55 -7.14 -23.26
C LYS A 46 24.01 -7.15 -22.78
N HIS A 47 24.95 -7.57 -23.62
CA HIS A 47 26.37 -7.59 -23.25
C HIS A 47 26.93 -6.17 -23.04
N GLU A 48 26.48 -5.20 -23.83
CA GLU A 48 26.89 -3.80 -23.68
C GLU A 48 26.29 -3.20 -22.40
N GLU A 49 25.04 -3.56 -22.09
CA GLU A 49 24.37 -3.18 -20.84
C GLU A 49 25.13 -3.70 -19.63
N GLU A 50 25.44 -5.01 -19.58
CA GLU A 50 26.21 -5.63 -18.51
C GLU A 50 27.56 -4.91 -18.31
N LYS A 51 28.26 -4.60 -19.41
CA LYS A 51 29.55 -3.90 -19.36
C LYS A 51 29.40 -2.46 -18.87
N LEU A 52 28.31 -1.76 -19.18
CA LEU A 52 28.04 -0.41 -18.70
C LEU A 52 27.71 -0.43 -17.21
N ILE A 53 26.82 -1.33 -16.78
CA ILE A 53 26.42 -1.47 -15.38
C ILE A 53 27.59 -1.88 -14.50
N GLN A 54 28.44 -2.82 -14.93
CA GLN A 54 29.63 -3.20 -14.16
C GLN A 54 30.60 -2.04 -13.96
N ARG A 55 30.79 -1.19 -14.99
CA ARG A 55 31.60 0.04 -14.88
C ARG A 55 30.98 1.01 -13.89
N GLU A 56 29.66 1.20 -13.95
CA GLU A 56 28.95 2.07 -13.03
C GLU A 56 29.02 1.57 -11.59
N LEU A 57 28.74 0.28 -11.34
CA LEU A 57 28.83 -0.33 -10.01
C LEU A 57 30.25 -0.25 -9.42
N SER A 58 31.28 -0.41 -10.23
CA SER A 58 32.68 -0.25 -9.80
C SER A 58 32.96 1.19 -9.37
N SER A 59 32.53 2.17 -10.16
CA SER A 59 32.63 3.61 -9.83
C SER A 59 31.86 3.97 -8.56
N ILE A 60 30.64 3.42 -8.41
CA ILE A 60 29.83 3.61 -7.19
C ILE A 60 30.57 3.01 -5.98
N LYS A 61 31.11 1.79 -6.08
CA LYS A 61 31.82 1.12 -5.00
C LYS A 61 33.01 1.94 -4.48
N GLU A 62 33.79 2.53 -5.39
CA GLU A 62 34.89 3.43 -5.04
C GLU A 62 34.40 4.69 -4.33
N GLN A 63 33.37 5.36 -4.87
CA GLN A 63 32.83 6.59 -4.30
C GLN A 63 32.17 6.36 -2.95
N VAL A 64 31.42 5.28 -2.78
CA VAL A 64 30.74 4.94 -1.53
C VAL A 64 31.74 4.60 -0.41
N SER A 65 32.90 4.04 -0.77
CA SER A 65 33.98 3.73 0.18
C SER A 65 34.83 4.95 0.56
N SER A 66 34.77 6.02 -0.22
CA SER A 66 35.56 7.24 0.02
C SER A 66 35.07 8.00 1.26
N PRO A 67 35.97 8.40 2.19
CA PRO A 67 35.60 9.16 3.39
C PRO A 67 35.15 10.60 3.08
N ASN A 68 35.49 11.11 1.88
CA ASN A 68 35.13 12.47 1.46
C ASN A 68 33.73 12.56 0.83
N THR A 69 33.01 11.44 0.73
CA THR A 69 31.68 11.41 0.11
C THR A 69 30.65 12.00 1.06
N THR A 70 30.08 13.13 0.65
CA THR A 70 29.03 13.82 1.41
C THR A 70 27.73 13.00 1.42
N MET A 71 26.87 13.20 2.43
CA MET A 71 25.56 12.53 2.50
C MET A 71 24.67 12.80 1.28
N ARG A 72 24.78 14.01 0.70
CA ARG A 72 24.09 14.36 -0.55
C ARG A 72 24.57 13.50 -1.72
N GLN A 73 25.87 13.31 -1.87
CA GLN A 73 26.43 12.44 -2.90
C GLN A 73 26.10 10.97 -2.63
N MET A 74 26.15 10.53 -1.37
CA MET A 74 25.75 9.18 -0.95
C MET A 74 24.31 8.89 -1.36
N LYS A 75 23.39 9.84 -1.14
CA LYS A 75 22.00 9.74 -1.61
C LYS A 75 21.92 9.54 -3.13
N GLU A 76 22.65 10.32 -3.92
CA GLU A 76 22.66 10.18 -5.39
C GLU A 76 23.27 8.84 -5.85
N LEU A 77 24.27 8.34 -5.13
CA LEU A 77 24.86 7.01 -5.34
C LEU A 77 23.83 5.92 -5.05
N MET A 78 23.16 5.98 -3.90
CA MET A 78 22.15 4.99 -3.51
C MET A 78 20.98 4.92 -4.51
N VAL A 79 20.50 6.06 -5.03
CA VAL A 79 19.44 6.03 -6.05
C VAL A 79 19.88 5.32 -7.33
N ARG A 80 21.14 5.52 -7.78
CA ARG A 80 21.69 4.78 -8.93
C ARG A 80 21.87 3.29 -8.61
N THR A 81 22.29 2.95 -7.39
CA THR A 81 22.40 1.56 -6.96
C THR A 81 21.05 0.86 -6.91
N ILE A 82 19.99 1.52 -6.41
CA ILE A 82 18.61 1.01 -6.47
C ILE A 82 18.23 0.67 -7.90
N TYR A 83 18.55 1.55 -8.85
CA TYR A 83 18.24 1.31 -10.25
C TYR A 83 19.01 0.11 -10.83
N CYS A 84 20.29 -0.07 -10.50
CA CYS A 84 21.06 -1.25 -10.90
C CYS A 84 20.48 -2.56 -10.32
N GLU A 85 20.10 -2.58 -9.05
CA GLU A 85 19.45 -3.73 -8.40
C GLU A 85 18.08 -4.04 -9.02
N MET A 86 17.31 -3.01 -9.39
CA MET A 86 16.03 -3.18 -10.12
C MET A 86 16.21 -3.83 -11.50
N LEU A 87 17.36 -3.63 -12.15
CA LEU A 87 17.71 -4.31 -13.41
C LEU A 87 18.22 -5.76 -13.17
N GLY A 88 18.40 -6.17 -11.90
CA GLY A 88 18.85 -7.50 -11.52
C GLY A 88 20.35 -7.63 -11.26
N TYR A 89 21.08 -6.51 -11.14
CA TYR A 89 22.52 -6.52 -10.83
C TYR A 89 22.76 -6.32 -9.34
N GLU A 90 23.34 -7.33 -8.70
CA GLU A 90 23.62 -7.34 -7.26
C GLU A 90 24.64 -6.28 -6.84
N ALA A 91 24.31 -5.51 -5.80
CA ALA A 91 25.12 -4.42 -5.27
C ALA A 91 25.27 -4.49 -3.73
N THR A 92 25.56 -5.68 -3.20
CA THR A 92 25.72 -5.95 -1.75
C THR A 92 26.65 -5.00 -1.01
N PHE A 93 27.70 -4.51 -1.66
CA PHE A 93 28.63 -3.52 -1.08
C PHE A 93 27.92 -2.25 -0.60
N SER A 94 26.76 -1.92 -1.16
CA SER A 94 25.99 -0.71 -0.84
C SER A 94 25.09 -0.85 0.40
N TYR A 95 24.79 -2.06 0.85
CA TYR A 95 23.72 -2.32 1.82
C TYR A 95 23.99 -1.66 3.18
N ILE A 96 25.24 -1.76 3.66
CA ILE A 96 25.65 -1.08 4.90
C ILE A 96 25.61 0.45 4.76
N HIS A 97 25.87 0.97 3.56
CA HIS A 97 25.84 2.41 3.31
C HIS A 97 24.42 2.95 3.21
N ALA A 98 23.47 2.15 2.71
CA ALA A 98 22.04 2.45 2.80
C ALA A 98 21.56 2.60 4.25
N ILE A 99 22.00 1.70 5.14
CA ILE A 99 21.70 1.77 6.58
C ILE A 99 22.32 3.03 7.21
N LYS A 100 23.60 3.32 6.93
CA LYS A 100 24.27 4.54 7.42
C LYS A 100 23.55 5.80 6.96
N LEU A 101 23.07 5.82 5.71
CA LEU A 101 22.30 6.93 5.16
C LEU A 101 20.95 7.11 5.89
N ALA A 102 20.28 6.01 6.26
CA ALA A 102 19.06 6.04 7.07
C ALA A 102 19.32 6.53 8.51
N GLN A 103 20.48 6.21 9.08
CA GLN A 103 20.86 6.58 10.45
C GLN A 103 21.28 8.05 10.58
N GLN A 104 22.10 8.55 9.65
CA GLN A 104 22.84 9.80 9.80
C GLN A 104 22.34 10.93 8.89
N GLY A 105 21.53 10.61 7.87
CA GLY A 105 21.05 11.59 6.91
C GLY A 105 20.06 12.59 7.50
N ASN A 106 19.87 13.70 6.78
CA ASN A 106 18.69 14.55 6.93
C ASN A 106 17.42 13.84 6.43
N VAL A 107 16.25 14.44 6.59
CA VAL A 107 14.95 13.83 6.22
C VAL A 107 14.92 13.27 4.77
N LEU A 108 15.54 13.96 3.81
CA LEU A 108 15.57 13.51 2.41
C LEU A 108 16.53 12.35 2.18
N GLU A 109 17.70 12.38 2.83
CA GLU A 109 18.69 11.31 2.79
C GLU A 109 18.17 10.07 3.50
N LYS A 110 17.57 10.23 4.69
CA LYS A 110 16.89 9.14 5.42
C LYS A 110 15.83 8.48 4.57
N ARG A 111 15.03 9.26 3.84
CA ARG A 111 13.98 8.71 2.96
C ARG A 111 14.56 7.77 1.91
N VAL A 112 15.69 8.14 1.30
CA VAL A 112 16.38 7.29 0.33
C VAL A 112 17.04 6.10 1.02
N GLY A 113 17.64 6.29 2.20
CA GLY A 113 18.22 5.20 2.99
C GLY A 113 17.20 4.14 3.38
N TYR A 114 16.05 4.54 3.94
CA TYR A 114 14.94 3.65 4.26
C TYR A 114 14.39 2.93 3.02
N LEU A 115 14.23 3.63 1.89
CA LEU A 115 13.81 3.01 0.64
C LEU A 115 14.84 1.97 0.15
N ALA A 116 16.12 2.32 0.15
CA ALA A 116 17.20 1.43 -0.25
C ALA A 116 17.22 0.17 0.63
N VAL A 117 17.13 0.33 1.95
CA VAL A 117 17.06 -0.81 2.88
C VAL A 117 15.83 -1.69 2.59
N SER A 118 14.66 -1.08 2.37
CA SER A 118 13.43 -1.82 2.04
C SER A 118 13.50 -2.59 0.71
N LEU A 119 14.39 -2.21 -0.20
CA LEU A 119 14.56 -2.86 -1.50
C LEU A 119 15.70 -3.88 -1.50
N PHE A 120 16.78 -3.61 -0.76
CA PHE A 120 17.99 -4.44 -0.74
C PHE A 120 17.91 -5.59 0.25
N LEU A 121 17.29 -5.37 1.42
CA LEU A 121 17.32 -6.35 2.51
C LEU A 121 16.05 -7.18 2.55
N ASN A 122 16.22 -8.46 2.86
CA ASN A 122 15.10 -9.34 3.23
C ASN A 122 14.86 -9.29 4.75
N GLU A 123 13.71 -9.81 5.19
CA GLU A 123 13.30 -9.80 6.61
C GLU A 123 14.27 -10.57 7.54
N SER A 124 15.02 -11.53 6.99
CA SER A 124 16.00 -12.35 7.70
C SER A 124 17.42 -11.77 7.73
N HIS A 125 17.65 -10.63 7.08
CA HIS A 125 19.00 -10.10 6.93
C HIS A 125 19.53 -9.55 8.26
N GLU A 126 20.69 -10.01 8.73
CA GLU A 126 21.27 -9.64 10.02
C GLU A 126 21.47 -8.12 10.19
N LEU A 127 21.86 -7.45 9.10
CA LEU A 127 22.01 -5.99 9.05
C LEU A 127 20.73 -5.21 9.43
N LEU A 128 19.53 -5.80 9.31
CA LEU A 128 18.28 -5.14 9.68
C LEU A 128 18.25 -4.76 11.17
N LEU A 129 18.97 -5.51 12.02
CA LEU A 129 19.12 -5.20 13.45
C LEU A 129 19.77 -3.82 13.69
N LEU A 130 20.65 -3.38 12.80
CA LEU A 130 21.30 -2.07 12.89
C LEU A 130 20.32 -0.91 12.68
N LEU A 131 19.19 -1.16 12.02
CA LEU A 131 18.19 -0.14 11.75
C LEU A 131 17.21 0.04 12.92
N VAL A 132 17.08 -0.95 13.82
CA VAL A 132 16.06 -0.99 14.88
C VAL A 132 16.13 0.24 15.78
N ASN A 133 17.32 0.62 16.24
CA ASN A 133 17.51 1.81 17.08
C ASN A 133 17.13 3.11 16.36
N THR A 134 17.31 3.16 15.04
CA THR A 134 16.95 4.31 14.21
C THR A 134 15.44 4.42 14.09
N VAL A 135 14.76 3.29 13.85
CA VAL A 135 13.30 3.22 13.78
C VAL A 135 12.69 3.63 15.12
N LEU A 136 13.21 3.15 16.24
CA LEU A 136 12.77 3.54 17.59
C LEU A 136 12.85 5.06 17.77
N LYS A 137 14.01 5.64 17.44
CA LYS A 137 14.23 7.09 17.53
C LYS A 137 13.28 7.88 16.62
N ASP A 138 13.12 7.45 15.37
CA ASP A 138 12.29 8.15 14.38
C ASP A 138 10.79 8.02 14.70
N LEU A 139 10.33 6.92 15.30
CA LEU A 139 8.96 6.79 15.82
C LEU A 139 8.68 7.76 16.97
N GLN A 140 9.69 8.08 17.78
CA GLN A 140 9.58 9.05 18.88
C GLN A 140 9.78 10.50 18.43
N SER A 141 10.13 10.73 17.16
CA SER A 141 10.36 12.07 16.63
C SER A 141 9.07 12.91 16.62
N THR A 142 9.24 14.22 16.77
CA THR A 142 8.17 15.22 16.55
C THR A 142 7.96 15.50 15.06
N ASN A 143 8.90 15.10 14.20
CA ASN A 143 8.81 15.29 12.76
C ASN A 143 7.88 14.24 12.13
N LEU A 144 6.78 14.71 11.54
CA LEU A 144 5.78 13.87 10.87
C LEU A 144 6.38 12.95 9.81
N ILE A 145 7.36 13.44 9.04
CA ILE A 145 7.96 12.68 7.93
C ILE A 145 8.81 11.54 8.49
N GLU A 146 9.59 11.78 9.55
CA GLU A 146 10.40 10.74 10.20
C GLU A 146 9.52 9.62 10.76
N VAL A 147 8.46 9.97 11.49
CA VAL A 147 7.48 8.99 12.01
C VAL A 147 6.84 8.22 10.86
N CYS A 148 6.43 8.90 9.78
CA CYS A 148 5.85 8.24 8.61
C CYS A 148 6.83 7.28 7.92
N MET A 149 8.10 7.64 7.79
CA MET A 149 9.13 6.79 7.19
C MET A 149 9.36 5.54 8.04
N ALA A 150 9.52 5.71 9.35
CA ALA A 150 9.71 4.62 10.29
C ALA A 150 8.52 3.64 10.25
N LEU A 151 7.28 4.13 10.33
CA LEU A 151 6.08 3.28 10.22
C LEU A 151 5.97 2.58 8.86
N THR A 152 6.42 3.22 7.78
CA THR A 152 6.39 2.60 6.45
C THR A 152 7.34 1.40 6.38
N VAL A 153 8.57 1.56 6.87
CA VAL A 153 9.55 0.47 6.89
C VAL A 153 9.08 -0.66 7.79
N VAL A 154 8.59 -0.34 8.99
CA VAL A 154 8.02 -1.33 9.93
C VAL A 154 6.85 -2.11 9.31
N SER A 155 6.00 -1.45 8.50
CA SER A 155 4.90 -2.13 7.80
C SER A 155 5.34 -3.04 6.65
N GLN A 156 6.57 -2.89 6.16
CA GLN A 156 7.12 -3.69 5.06
C GLN A 156 7.99 -4.84 5.57
N MET A 157 8.91 -4.55 6.49
CA MET A 157 9.87 -5.51 7.01
C MET A 157 10.30 -5.12 8.42
N PHE A 158 10.37 -6.11 9.32
CA PHE A 158 10.88 -5.89 10.66
C PHE A 158 11.34 -7.21 11.30
N PRO A 159 12.47 -7.24 12.04
CA PRO A 159 12.92 -8.45 12.71
C PRO A 159 11.91 -8.89 13.77
N LYS A 160 11.48 -10.15 13.70
CA LYS A 160 10.47 -10.73 14.61
C LYS A 160 10.83 -10.54 16.08
N ASP A 161 12.09 -10.76 16.44
CA ASP A 161 12.55 -10.71 17.83
C ASP A 161 12.54 -9.30 18.42
N MET A 162 12.47 -8.27 17.56
CA MET A 162 12.46 -6.87 17.97
C MET A 162 11.05 -6.27 18.01
N ILE A 163 10.02 -6.99 17.57
CA ILE A 163 8.61 -6.53 17.60
C ILE A 163 8.20 -6.06 19.01
N PRO A 164 8.50 -6.79 20.11
CA PRO A 164 8.08 -6.36 21.45
C PRO A 164 8.63 -4.99 21.87
N ALA A 165 9.80 -4.59 21.35
CA ALA A 165 10.40 -3.29 21.67
C ALA A 165 9.69 -2.12 20.97
N ILE A 166 9.16 -2.35 19.75
CA ILE A 166 8.53 -1.31 18.92
C ILE A 166 7.01 -1.27 19.10
N LEU A 167 6.39 -2.40 19.41
CA LEU A 167 4.94 -2.56 19.51
C LEU A 167 4.26 -1.48 20.36
N PRO A 168 4.72 -1.14 21.58
CA PRO A 168 4.09 -0.10 22.40
C PRO A 168 4.07 1.27 21.72
N LEU A 169 5.16 1.62 21.02
CA LEU A 169 5.26 2.90 20.31
C LEU A 169 4.29 2.95 19.12
N VAL A 170 4.14 1.84 18.38
CA VAL A 170 3.20 1.77 17.25
C VAL A 170 1.75 1.84 17.76
N GLU A 171 1.44 1.17 18.87
CA GLU A 171 0.11 1.27 19.50
C GLU A 171 -0.19 2.71 19.95
N GLU A 172 0.79 3.43 20.50
CA GLU A 172 0.64 4.84 20.88
C GLU A 172 0.28 5.70 19.65
N LYS A 173 0.90 5.44 18.50
CA LYS A 173 0.64 6.18 17.25
C LYS A 173 -0.77 6.03 16.70
N LEU A 174 -1.55 5.04 17.15
CA LEU A 174 -2.96 4.93 16.81
C LEU A 174 -3.80 6.10 17.34
N ASN A 175 -3.34 6.83 18.36
CA ASN A 175 -4.05 7.98 18.91
C ASN A 175 -3.47 9.32 18.43
N HIS A 176 -2.60 9.30 17.42
CA HIS A 176 -1.93 10.51 16.94
C HIS A 176 -2.93 11.47 16.28
N SER A 177 -2.70 12.78 16.42
CA SER A 177 -3.59 13.82 15.89
C SER A 177 -3.75 13.74 14.36
N LYS A 178 -2.66 13.40 13.66
CA LYS A 178 -2.59 13.23 12.20
C LYS A 178 -3.02 11.84 11.74
N GLU A 179 -4.00 11.80 10.84
CA GLU A 179 -4.59 10.61 10.24
C GLU A 179 -3.59 9.75 9.46
N ILE A 180 -2.64 10.36 8.74
CA ILE A 180 -1.61 9.61 8.01
C ILE A 180 -0.76 8.72 8.93
N ILE A 181 -0.47 9.19 10.15
CA ILE A 181 0.29 8.42 11.15
C ILE A 181 -0.58 7.29 11.70
N ARG A 182 -1.83 7.57 12.08
CA ARG A 182 -2.78 6.54 12.55
C ARG A 182 -2.96 5.44 11.51
N ARG A 183 -3.16 5.81 10.24
CA ARG A 183 -3.31 4.88 9.11
C ARG A 183 -2.09 3.97 8.96
N LYS A 184 -0.88 4.54 8.99
CA LYS A 184 0.36 3.76 8.89
C LYS A 184 0.61 2.88 10.11
N ALA A 185 0.23 3.33 11.30
CA ALA A 185 0.31 2.53 12.53
C ALA A 185 -0.61 1.30 12.46
N VAL A 186 -1.83 1.44 11.94
CA VAL A 186 -2.76 0.32 11.71
C VAL A 186 -2.13 -0.74 10.79
N LEU A 187 -1.54 -0.31 9.67
CA LEU A 187 -0.87 -1.23 8.73
C LEU A 187 0.38 -1.89 9.33
N ALA A 188 1.16 -1.14 10.13
CA ALA A 188 2.32 -1.69 10.84
C ALA A 188 1.91 -2.76 11.86
N LEU A 189 0.83 -2.55 12.62
CA LEU A 189 0.30 -3.55 13.55
C LEU A 189 -0.18 -4.81 12.82
N TYR A 190 -0.80 -4.65 11.66
CA TYR A 190 -1.19 -5.79 10.84
C TYR A 190 0.03 -6.59 10.34
N LYS A 191 1.12 -5.92 9.95
CA LYS A 191 2.35 -6.62 9.61
C LYS A 191 2.90 -7.42 10.80
N PHE A 192 2.86 -6.86 12.02
CA PHE A 192 3.27 -7.59 13.22
C PHE A 192 2.39 -8.82 13.50
N TYR A 193 1.08 -8.73 13.24
CA TYR A 193 0.16 -9.87 13.31
C TYR A 193 0.57 -11.00 12.37
N LEU A 194 0.95 -10.68 11.13
CA LEU A 194 1.38 -11.67 10.16
C LEU A 194 2.72 -12.34 10.53
N ILE A 195 3.65 -11.59 11.15
CA ILE A 195 4.97 -12.12 11.53
C ILE A 195 4.91 -12.93 12.84
N ALA A 196 4.19 -12.44 13.83
CA ALA A 196 4.21 -12.96 15.20
C ALA A 196 2.83 -12.89 15.87
N PRO A 197 1.82 -13.64 15.38
CA PRO A 197 0.45 -13.55 15.88
C PRO A 197 0.35 -13.80 17.39
N ASN A 198 1.16 -14.72 17.93
CA ASN A 198 1.21 -15.05 19.35
C ASN A 198 1.64 -13.87 20.24
N GLN A 199 2.45 -12.94 19.72
CA GLN A 199 2.93 -11.78 20.48
C GLN A 199 1.92 -10.63 20.50
N VAL A 200 0.97 -10.61 19.56
CA VAL A 200 0.10 -9.45 19.31
C VAL A 200 -1.39 -9.75 19.37
N GLN A 201 -1.81 -10.80 20.07
CA GLN A 201 -3.23 -11.20 20.16
C GLN A 201 -4.17 -10.08 20.67
N HIS A 202 -3.67 -9.14 21.47
CA HIS A 202 -4.47 -8.03 22.01
C HIS A 202 -4.80 -6.93 20.97
N ILE A 203 -4.15 -6.92 19.80
CA ILE A 203 -4.32 -5.84 18.81
C ILE A 203 -5.69 -5.85 18.11
N HIS A 204 -6.46 -6.94 18.18
CA HIS A 204 -7.79 -7.00 17.54
C HIS A 204 -8.70 -5.87 18.04
N ASN A 205 -8.59 -5.48 19.32
CA ASN A 205 -9.30 -4.33 19.87
C ASN A 205 -8.86 -3.00 19.24
N ARG A 206 -7.60 -2.90 18.80
CA ARG A 206 -7.07 -1.73 18.09
C ARG A 206 -7.64 -1.61 16.69
N PHE A 207 -7.76 -2.72 15.96
CA PHE A 207 -8.42 -2.74 14.65
C PHE A 207 -9.90 -2.35 14.73
N ARG A 208 -10.62 -2.81 15.77
CA ARG A 208 -12.01 -2.41 16.02
C ARG A 208 -12.13 -0.89 16.25
N LYS A 209 -11.22 -0.30 17.03
CA LYS A 209 -11.18 1.16 17.22
C LYS A 209 -10.86 1.92 15.94
N ALA A 210 -9.93 1.41 15.14
CA ALA A 210 -9.53 2.04 13.89
C ALA A 210 -10.61 1.93 12.78
N LEU A 211 -11.49 0.93 12.84
CA LEU A 211 -12.69 0.85 12.01
C LEU A 211 -13.67 2.00 12.29
N CYS A 212 -13.71 2.51 13.52
CA CYS A 212 -14.53 3.63 13.94
C CYS A 212 -13.78 4.99 13.89
N ASP A 213 -12.65 5.08 13.20
CA ASP A 213 -11.90 6.33 13.08
C ASP A 213 -12.71 7.38 12.30
N LYS A 214 -12.57 8.64 12.71
CA LYS A 214 -13.18 9.79 12.04
C LYS A 214 -12.66 10.01 10.62
N ASP A 215 -11.43 9.60 10.36
CA ASP A 215 -10.82 9.70 9.04
C ASP A 215 -11.12 8.45 8.20
N PRO A 216 -11.77 8.59 7.03
CA PRO A 216 -12.12 7.45 6.19
C PRO A 216 -10.88 6.69 5.66
N GLY A 217 -9.71 7.34 5.59
CA GLY A 217 -8.47 6.69 5.19
C GLY A 217 -7.93 5.72 6.25
N VAL A 218 -8.07 6.04 7.54
CA VAL A 218 -7.73 5.13 8.65
C VAL A 218 -8.72 3.97 8.75
N MET A 219 -10.02 4.28 8.64
CA MET A 219 -11.08 3.26 8.55
C MET A 219 -10.83 2.30 7.38
N SER A 220 -10.50 2.82 6.20
CA SER A 220 -10.18 2.04 4.99
C SER A 220 -9.04 1.05 5.21
N ALA A 221 -7.96 1.48 5.88
CA ALA A 221 -6.85 0.58 6.21
C ALA A 221 -7.30 -0.56 7.12
N SER A 222 -8.19 -0.29 8.08
CA SER A 222 -8.76 -1.32 8.96
C SER A 222 -9.68 -2.27 8.21
N LEU A 223 -10.49 -1.76 7.27
CA LEU A 223 -11.33 -2.59 6.41
C LEU A 223 -10.48 -3.58 5.58
N HIS A 224 -9.27 -3.18 5.15
CA HIS A 224 -8.41 -4.06 4.35
C HIS A 224 -7.94 -5.25 5.18
N ILE A 225 -7.60 -4.99 6.43
CA ILE A 225 -7.23 -6.01 7.41
C ILE A 225 -8.42 -6.94 7.68
N TYR A 226 -9.61 -6.39 7.91
CA TYR A 226 -10.81 -7.21 8.13
C TYR A 226 -11.15 -8.09 6.93
N LEU A 227 -10.99 -7.62 5.69
CA LEU A 227 -11.19 -8.47 4.53
C LEU A 227 -10.30 -9.72 4.58
N GLN A 228 -9.03 -9.59 4.97
CA GLN A 228 -8.13 -10.73 5.10
C GLN A 228 -8.51 -11.63 6.28
N LEU A 229 -8.77 -11.06 7.46
CA LEU A 229 -9.14 -11.84 8.65
C LEU A 229 -10.47 -12.59 8.49
N ILE A 230 -11.44 -11.99 7.80
CA ILE A 230 -12.75 -12.60 7.52
C ILE A 230 -12.62 -13.70 6.45
N GLN A 231 -11.70 -13.57 5.50
CA GLN A 231 -11.42 -14.66 4.54
C GLN A 231 -10.89 -15.91 5.26
N GLU A 232 -10.10 -15.75 6.33
CA GLU A 232 -9.58 -16.86 7.11
C GLU A 232 -10.62 -17.45 8.08
N ASN A 233 -11.37 -16.60 8.79
CA ASN A 233 -12.35 -17.04 9.80
C ASN A 233 -13.58 -16.11 9.85
N PRO A 234 -14.59 -16.31 8.98
CA PRO A 234 -15.77 -15.46 8.92
C PRO A 234 -16.59 -15.43 10.22
N GLU A 235 -16.73 -16.57 10.89
CA GLU A 235 -17.58 -16.74 12.08
C GLU A 235 -17.19 -15.80 13.22
N SER A 236 -15.90 -15.50 13.36
CA SER A 236 -15.38 -14.66 14.46
C SER A 236 -15.70 -13.17 14.32
N TYR A 237 -16.26 -12.74 13.18
CA TYR A 237 -16.48 -11.33 12.87
C TYR A 237 -17.92 -11.02 12.45
N LYS A 238 -18.85 -11.97 12.60
CA LYS A 238 -20.27 -11.77 12.28
C LYS A 238 -20.91 -10.66 13.11
N ASP A 239 -20.43 -10.43 14.32
CA ASP A 239 -20.84 -9.34 15.21
C ASP A 239 -20.60 -7.94 14.59
N LEU A 240 -19.65 -7.83 13.67
CA LEU A 240 -19.32 -6.57 12.99
C LEU A 240 -20.18 -6.31 11.75
N THR A 241 -21.05 -7.23 11.33
CA THR A 241 -21.88 -7.10 10.12
C THR A 241 -22.65 -5.78 10.09
N ALA A 242 -23.34 -5.45 11.18
CA ALA A 242 -24.13 -4.22 11.27
C ALA A 242 -23.26 -2.95 11.12
N SER A 243 -22.01 -3.01 11.60
CA SER A 243 -21.05 -1.91 11.44
C SER A 243 -20.65 -1.75 9.97
N PHE A 244 -20.33 -2.83 9.26
CA PHE A 244 -20.00 -2.77 7.83
C PHE A 244 -21.18 -2.29 6.97
N VAL A 245 -22.40 -2.74 7.27
CA VAL A 245 -23.63 -2.25 6.61
C VAL A 245 -23.81 -0.75 6.84
N THR A 246 -23.59 -0.27 8.07
CA THR A 246 -23.70 1.16 8.40
C THR A 246 -22.66 1.99 7.65
N ILE A 247 -21.41 1.53 7.58
CA ILE A 247 -20.34 2.19 6.83
C ILE A 247 -20.70 2.24 5.34
N LEU A 248 -21.15 1.12 4.75
CA LEU A 248 -21.56 1.07 3.35
C LEU A 248 -22.72 2.04 3.07
N LYS A 249 -23.71 2.11 3.96
CA LYS A 249 -24.82 3.06 3.87
C LYS A 249 -24.34 4.52 3.87
N GLN A 250 -23.34 4.86 4.69
CA GLN A 250 -22.76 6.20 4.69
C GLN A 250 -21.98 6.52 3.40
N VAL A 251 -21.23 5.54 2.89
CA VAL A 251 -20.46 5.68 1.63
C VAL A 251 -21.40 5.88 0.45
N VAL A 252 -22.41 5.01 0.29
CA VAL A 252 -23.40 5.05 -0.80
C VAL A 252 -24.24 6.34 -0.73
N ALA A 253 -24.47 6.87 0.48
CA ALA A 253 -25.12 8.16 0.70
C ALA A 253 -24.23 9.39 0.41
N GLY A 254 -22.96 9.20 0.03
CA GLY A 254 -22.04 10.29 -0.28
C GLY A 254 -21.62 11.12 0.94
N LYS A 255 -21.64 10.54 2.14
CA LYS A 255 -21.30 11.26 3.39
C LYS A 255 -19.79 11.43 3.63
N LEU A 256 -18.95 10.81 2.81
CA LEU A 256 -17.49 10.93 2.90
C LEU A 256 -16.99 12.22 2.22
N PRO A 257 -15.78 12.70 2.56
CA PRO A 257 -15.18 13.85 1.88
C PRO A 257 -15.06 13.64 0.37
N MET A 258 -15.20 14.71 -0.40
CA MET A 258 -15.20 14.67 -1.87
C MET A 258 -13.88 14.14 -2.47
N ASP A 259 -12.77 14.22 -1.72
CA ASP A 259 -11.46 13.67 -2.12
C ASP A 259 -11.49 12.14 -2.31
N PHE A 260 -12.51 11.46 -1.75
CA PHE A 260 -12.72 10.03 -1.95
C PHE A 260 -13.62 9.71 -3.16
N ASN A 261 -14.17 10.72 -3.84
CA ASN A 261 -15.00 10.51 -5.02
C ASN A 261 -14.12 10.25 -6.26
N TYR A 262 -14.59 9.37 -7.12
CA TYR A 262 -13.94 9.06 -8.39
C TYR A 262 -14.98 9.03 -9.50
N HIS A 263 -14.82 9.88 -10.52
CA HIS A 263 -15.84 10.14 -11.55
C HIS A 263 -17.26 10.34 -10.98
N SER A 264 -17.37 11.20 -9.97
CA SER A 264 -18.64 11.50 -9.26
C SER A 264 -19.26 10.31 -8.50
N VAL A 265 -18.57 9.18 -8.40
CA VAL A 265 -18.98 8.01 -7.60
C VAL A 265 -18.32 8.09 -6.22
N PRO A 266 -19.07 7.96 -5.11
CA PRO A 266 -18.52 8.11 -3.77
C PRO A 266 -17.72 6.88 -3.33
N ALA A 267 -16.43 7.06 -3.05
CA ALA A 267 -15.49 6.05 -2.55
C ALA A 267 -15.70 4.63 -3.11
N PRO A 268 -15.60 4.44 -4.44
CA PRO A 268 -16.02 3.21 -5.10
C PRO A 268 -15.22 1.98 -4.63
N TRP A 269 -13.92 2.13 -4.35
CA TRP A 269 -13.10 1.03 -3.82
C TRP A 269 -13.55 0.59 -2.42
N LEU A 270 -14.00 1.53 -1.58
CA LEU A 270 -14.57 1.19 -0.27
C LEU A 270 -15.87 0.41 -0.43
N GLN A 271 -16.74 0.81 -1.38
CA GLN A 271 -17.97 0.07 -1.66
C GLN A 271 -17.67 -1.38 -2.08
N ILE A 272 -16.79 -1.57 -3.06
CA ILE A 272 -16.39 -2.90 -3.54
C ILE A 272 -15.84 -3.75 -2.39
N GLN A 273 -14.99 -3.17 -1.56
CA GLN A 273 -14.37 -3.88 -0.44
C GLN A 273 -15.38 -4.27 0.64
N LEU A 274 -16.31 -3.38 0.99
CA LEU A 274 -17.39 -3.67 1.93
C LEU A 274 -18.33 -4.75 1.38
N LEU A 275 -18.69 -4.70 0.09
CA LEU A 275 -19.51 -5.72 -0.55
C LEU A 275 -18.83 -7.11 -0.50
N ARG A 276 -17.50 -7.18 -0.69
CA ARG A 276 -16.74 -8.42 -0.51
C ARG A 276 -16.80 -8.94 0.92
N ILE A 277 -16.64 -8.06 1.90
CA ILE A 277 -16.73 -8.42 3.33
C ILE A 277 -18.12 -8.96 3.64
N LEU A 278 -19.19 -8.26 3.23
CA LEU A 278 -20.57 -8.65 3.47
C LEU A 278 -20.89 -10.00 2.80
N SER A 279 -20.42 -10.22 1.58
CA SER A 279 -20.56 -11.50 0.86
C SER A 279 -19.98 -12.68 1.65
N LEU A 280 -18.81 -12.50 2.27
CA LEU A 280 -18.17 -13.53 3.08
C LEU A 280 -18.92 -13.78 4.39
N LEU A 281 -19.40 -12.73 5.05
CA LEU A 281 -20.11 -12.84 6.33
C LEU A 281 -21.51 -13.43 6.18
N GLY A 282 -22.23 -13.11 5.10
CA GLY A 282 -23.60 -13.59 4.85
C GLY A 282 -23.66 -14.99 4.25
N LYS A 283 -22.53 -15.56 3.84
CA LYS A 283 -22.49 -16.90 3.25
C LYS A 283 -23.02 -17.93 4.25
N SER A 284 -24.06 -18.67 3.84
CA SER A 284 -24.67 -19.75 4.64
C SER A 284 -25.27 -19.31 5.99
N ASP A 285 -25.53 -18.01 6.19
CA ASP A 285 -26.15 -17.47 7.41
C ASP A 285 -27.31 -16.52 7.07
N GLN A 286 -28.53 -16.98 7.32
CA GLN A 286 -29.74 -16.22 7.02
C GLN A 286 -29.83 -14.94 7.88
N SER A 287 -29.52 -15.03 9.17
CA SER A 287 -29.66 -13.91 10.10
C SER A 287 -28.73 -12.75 9.73
N THR A 288 -27.49 -13.09 9.37
CA THR A 288 -26.48 -12.13 8.92
C THR A 288 -26.84 -11.55 7.54
N SER A 289 -27.39 -12.37 6.63
CA SER A 289 -27.85 -11.93 5.30
C SER A 289 -29.01 -10.93 5.36
N GLU A 290 -29.95 -11.13 6.28
CA GLU A 290 -31.14 -10.26 6.43
C GLU A 290 -30.78 -8.81 6.73
N VAL A 291 -29.72 -8.59 7.51
CA VAL A 291 -29.20 -7.25 7.83
C VAL A 291 -28.66 -6.53 6.59
N MET A 292 -28.23 -7.26 5.57
CA MET A 292 -27.59 -6.73 4.37
C MET A 292 -28.56 -6.40 3.24
N TYR A 293 -29.77 -6.98 3.24
CA TYR A 293 -30.69 -6.88 2.10
C TYR A 293 -31.04 -5.45 1.69
N GLU A 294 -31.28 -4.57 2.67
CA GLU A 294 -31.65 -3.17 2.40
C GLU A 294 -30.50 -2.40 1.73
N ILE A 295 -29.27 -2.57 2.22
CA ILE A 295 -28.12 -1.86 1.66
C ILE A 295 -27.72 -2.40 0.27
N LEU A 296 -27.87 -3.70 0.02
CA LEU A 296 -27.61 -4.28 -1.30
C LEU A 296 -28.62 -3.77 -2.33
N ASP A 297 -29.89 -3.62 -1.96
CA ASP A 297 -30.90 -3.01 -2.82
C ASP A 297 -30.57 -1.55 -3.16
N GLU A 298 -30.17 -0.76 -2.15
CA GLU A 298 -29.78 0.64 -2.35
C GLU A 298 -28.52 0.76 -3.23
N SER A 299 -27.53 -0.13 -3.04
CA SER A 299 -26.32 -0.18 -3.88
C SER A 299 -26.64 -0.49 -5.34
N LEU A 300 -27.59 -1.40 -5.63
CA LEU A 300 -28.05 -1.67 -6.99
C LEU A 300 -28.76 -0.46 -7.61
N ARG A 301 -29.62 0.23 -6.83
CA ARG A 301 -30.41 1.37 -7.34
C ARG A 301 -29.56 2.60 -7.65
N ARG A 302 -28.50 2.86 -6.89
CA ARG A 302 -27.68 4.07 -7.05
C ARG A 302 -26.57 3.96 -8.09
N ALA A 303 -26.19 2.75 -8.49
CA ALA A 303 -25.12 2.60 -9.46
C ALA A 303 -25.63 2.82 -10.88
N GLU A 304 -25.49 4.05 -11.37
CA GLU A 304 -25.78 4.40 -12.76
C GLU A 304 -24.73 3.80 -13.71
N MET A 305 -25.18 3.20 -14.82
CA MET A 305 -24.34 2.48 -15.79
C MET A 305 -23.62 3.43 -16.76
N ASN A 306 -22.76 4.30 -16.23
CA ASN A 306 -22.07 5.34 -17.02
C ASN A 306 -20.55 5.15 -17.10
N HIS A 307 -19.94 4.46 -16.13
CA HIS A 307 -18.49 4.36 -16.02
C HIS A 307 -18.04 2.94 -15.62
N ASN A 308 -16.83 2.54 -16.02
CA ASN A 308 -16.24 1.25 -15.63
C ASN A 308 -16.25 1.00 -14.11
N ILE A 309 -16.13 2.07 -13.33
CA ILE A 309 -16.14 1.96 -11.88
C ILE A 309 -17.52 1.62 -11.31
N THR A 310 -18.62 2.10 -11.91
CA THR A 310 -19.98 1.72 -11.47
C THR A 310 -20.30 0.29 -11.86
N TYR A 311 -19.82 -0.18 -13.02
CA TYR A 311 -19.87 -1.59 -13.39
C TYR A 311 -19.12 -2.49 -12.41
N ALA A 312 -17.95 -2.07 -11.92
CA ALA A 312 -17.20 -2.83 -10.92
C ALA A 312 -17.97 -2.96 -9.59
N ILE A 313 -18.64 -1.89 -9.14
CA ILE A 313 -19.51 -1.91 -7.95
C ILE A 313 -20.70 -2.84 -8.17
N LEU A 314 -21.41 -2.70 -9.30
CA LEU A 314 -22.56 -3.54 -9.64
C LEU A 314 -22.18 -5.01 -9.69
N TYR A 315 -21.05 -5.34 -10.33
CA TYR A 315 -20.54 -6.70 -10.40
C TYR A 315 -20.33 -7.29 -9.01
N GLU A 316 -19.66 -6.56 -8.13
CA GLU A 316 -19.41 -7.04 -6.76
C GLU A 316 -20.71 -7.14 -5.95
N CYS A 317 -21.65 -6.21 -6.15
CA CYS A 317 -22.95 -6.22 -5.49
C CYS A 317 -23.80 -7.42 -5.92
N VAL A 318 -23.86 -7.70 -7.22
CA VAL A 318 -24.53 -8.87 -7.78
C VAL A 318 -23.90 -10.15 -7.23
N LYS A 319 -22.57 -10.26 -7.26
CA LYS A 319 -21.84 -11.40 -6.69
C LYS A 319 -22.16 -11.60 -5.21
N CYS A 320 -22.25 -10.52 -4.43
CA CYS A 320 -22.66 -10.57 -3.03
C CYS A 320 -24.07 -11.16 -2.90
N ILE A 321 -25.06 -10.65 -3.66
CA ILE A 321 -26.45 -11.11 -3.61
C ILE A 321 -26.57 -12.62 -3.92
N TYR A 322 -25.81 -13.13 -4.89
CA TYR A 322 -25.81 -14.56 -5.23
C TYR A 322 -25.07 -15.45 -4.22
N THR A 323 -24.26 -14.87 -3.32
CA THR A 323 -23.47 -15.62 -2.35
C THR A 323 -24.18 -15.75 -0.99
N ILE A 324 -24.93 -14.72 -0.60
CA ILE A 324 -25.66 -14.69 0.67
C ILE A 324 -26.94 -15.55 0.61
N HIS A 325 -27.64 -15.67 1.74
CA HIS A 325 -28.92 -16.38 1.75
C HIS A 325 -29.92 -15.74 0.76
N PRO A 326 -30.59 -16.54 -0.09
CA PRO A 326 -31.36 -16.02 -1.20
C PRO A 326 -32.60 -15.25 -0.74
N LYS A 327 -32.85 -14.10 -1.38
CA LYS A 327 -34.10 -13.33 -1.30
C LYS A 327 -34.62 -13.10 -2.73
N SER A 328 -35.81 -13.62 -3.05
CA SER A 328 -36.36 -13.61 -4.43
C SER A 328 -36.32 -12.23 -5.08
N GLU A 329 -36.79 -11.20 -4.37
CA GLU A 329 -36.83 -9.82 -4.87
C GLU A 329 -35.44 -9.27 -5.25
N LEU A 330 -34.40 -9.61 -4.48
CA LEU A 330 -33.03 -9.16 -4.76
C LEU A 330 -32.42 -9.92 -5.92
N LEU A 331 -32.69 -11.22 -6.03
CA LEU A 331 -32.22 -12.05 -7.13
C LEU A 331 -32.85 -11.61 -8.46
N GLU A 332 -34.13 -11.27 -8.48
CA GLU A 332 -34.81 -10.73 -9.67
C GLU A 332 -34.22 -9.38 -10.11
N LYS A 333 -33.94 -8.48 -9.16
CA LYS A 333 -33.27 -7.21 -9.45
C LYS A 333 -31.84 -7.41 -9.96
N ALA A 334 -31.08 -8.31 -9.33
CA ALA A 334 -29.73 -8.65 -9.78
C ALA A 334 -29.73 -9.25 -11.20
N ALA A 335 -30.67 -10.15 -11.50
CA ALA A 335 -30.84 -10.73 -12.84
C ALA A 335 -31.18 -9.65 -13.89
N LYS A 336 -32.04 -8.68 -13.55
CA LYS A 336 -32.36 -7.54 -14.43
C LYS A 336 -31.13 -6.67 -14.72
N VAL A 337 -30.31 -6.40 -13.70
CA VAL A 337 -29.04 -5.65 -13.86
C VAL A 337 -28.07 -6.39 -14.77
N ILE A 338 -27.93 -7.71 -14.63
CA ILE A 338 -27.12 -8.53 -15.54
C ILE A 338 -27.68 -8.46 -16.96
N GLY A 339 -28.99 -8.56 -17.14
CA GLY A 339 -29.65 -8.43 -18.45
C GLY A 339 -29.33 -7.09 -19.13
N ASN A 340 -29.45 -5.98 -18.39
CA ASN A 340 -29.06 -4.66 -18.90
C ASN A 340 -27.58 -4.59 -19.26
N PHE A 341 -26.70 -5.23 -18.48
CA PHE A 341 -25.26 -5.24 -18.74
C PHE A 341 -24.93 -5.97 -20.04
N VAL A 342 -25.55 -7.14 -20.29
CA VAL A 342 -25.37 -7.89 -21.54
C VAL A 342 -25.90 -7.12 -22.74
N LEU A 343 -27.00 -6.37 -22.59
CA LEU A 343 -27.58 -5.55 -23.65
C LEU A 343 -26.81 -4.24 -23.92
N SER A 344 -25.95 -3.82 -23.00
CA SER A 344 -25.15 -2.60 -23.10
C SER A 344 -23.81 -2.75 -23.82
N GLN A 345 -23.47 -3.97 -24.28
CA GLN A 345 -22.29 -4.25 -25.09
C GLN A 345 -22.54 -4.11 -26.59
#